data_AF-A0A350NWZ7-F1
#
_entry.id   AF-A0A350NWZ7-F1
#
_cell.length_a   1.000
_cell.length_b   1.000
_cell.length_c   1.000
_cell.angle_alpha   90.00
_cell.angle_beta   90.00
_cell.angle_gamma   90.00
#
_symmetry.space_group_name_H-M   'P 1'
#
loop_
_entity.id
_entity.type
_entity.pdbx_description
1 polymer ?
#
loop_
_entity_poly.entity_id
_entity_poly.type
_entity_poly.pdbx_seq_one_letter_code
_entity_poly.pdbx_strand_id
1 'polypeptide(L)'
;MAKHMIFPTTRFLLVCASAMLLMTAIPFHVAAQESPDLFTIYLVRHAEKQSDSNDPPLTDCGIERSESFSALFESVTLEAVYSTDYKRT
;
A
#
# COMPACT_ATOMS: atom_id res chain seq x y z
N MET A 1 -1.90 -13.09 69.40
CA MET A 1 -2.38 -11.84 68.77
C MET A 1 -1.97 -11.74 67.29
N ALA A 2 -2.15 -12.78 66.47
CA ALA A 2 -1.70 -12.78 65.05
C ALA A 2 -2.83 -13.01 64.02
N LYS A 3 -4.05 -13.39 64.46
CA LYS A 3 -5.16 -13.73 63.54
C LYS A 3 -5.75 -12.53 62.79
N HIS A 4 -5.68 -11.32 63.35
CA HIS A 4 -6.26 -10.12 62.71
C HIS A 4 -5.42 -9.53 61.56
N MET A 5 -4.12 -9.83 61.51
CA MET A 5 -3.20 -9.26 60.49
C MET A 5 -2.99 -10.20 59.27
N ILE A 6 -3.45 -11.46 59.37
CA ILE A 6 -3.35 -12.48 58.31
C ILE A 6 -4.53 -12.38 57.32
N PHE A 7 -5.71 -11.95 57.76
CA PHE A 7 -6.92 -11.80 56.92
C PHE A 7 -6.84 -10.74 55.82
N PRO A 8 -6.33 -9.51 56.05
CA PRO A 8 -6.24 -8.49 55.01
C PRO A 8 -5.16 -8.83 53.97
N THR A 9 -4.06 -9.46 54.39
CA THR A 9 -2.94 -9.86 53.53
C THR A 9 -3.29 -11.05 52.64
N THR A 10 -3.98 -12.07 53.16
CA THR A 10 -4.48 -13.21 52.34
C THR A 10 -5.57 -12.78 51.37
N ARG A 11 -6.47 -11.86 51.76
CA ARG A 11 -7.47 -11.29 50.84
C ARG A 11 -6.83 -10.47 49.73
N PHE A 12 -5.82 -9.68 50.05
CA PHE A 12 -5.06 -8.92 49.06
C PHE A 12 -4.34 -9.84 48.07
N LEU A 13 -3.69 -10.90 48.58
CA LEU A 13 -3.05 -11.92 47.75
C LEU A 13 -4.04 -12.65 46.81
N LEU A 14 -5.23 -12.98 47.30
CA LEU A 14 -6.29 -13.61 46.49
C LEU A 14 -6.81 -12.68 45.40
N VAL A 15 -6.99 -11.38 45.69
CA VAL A 15 -7.39 -10.38 44.70
C VAL A 15 -6.31 -10.23 43.63
N CYS A 16 -5.04 -10.10 44.01
CA CYS A 16 -3.93 -10.03 43.07
C CYS A 16 -3.83 -11.30 42.20
N ALA A 17 -3.98 -12.49 42.77
CA ALA A 17 -3.96 -13.74 42.02
C ALA A 17 -5.13 -13.84 41.02
N SER A 18 -6.34 -13.40 41.42
CA SER A 18 -7.50 -13.35 40.53
C SER A 18 -7.34 -12.34 39.39
N ALA A 19 -6.72 -11.18 39.67
CA ALA A 19 -6.43 -10.16 38.66
C ALA A 19 -5.35 -10.64 37.67
N MET A 20 -4.32 -11.34 38.16
CA MET A 20 -3.31 -11.97 37.30
C MET A 20 -3.93 -13.06 36.41
N LEU A 21 -4.87 -13.85 36.92
CA LEU A 21 -5.58 -14.87 36.15
C LEU A 21 -6.54 -14.28 35.11
N LEU A 22 -7.13 -13.10 35.37
CA LEU A 22 -7.98 -12.41 34.40
C LEU A 22 -7.17 -11.86 33.21
N MET A 23 -5.93 -11.43 33.45
CA MET A 23 -5.08 -10.83 32.43
C MET A 23 -4.55 -11.83 31.40
N THR A 24 -4.51 -13.12 31.73
CA THR A 24 -4.09 -14.17 30.77
C THR A 24 -5.20 -14.59 29.81
N ALA A 25 -6.44 -14.20 30.06
CA ALA A 25 -7.60 -14.57 29.25
C ALA A 25 -7.84 -13.64 28.04
N ILE A 26 -7.07 -12.55 27.91
CA ILE A 26 -7.20 -11.63 26.78
C ILE A 26 -6.26 -12.09 25.66
N PRO A 27 -6.77 -12.60 24.54
CA PRO A 27 -5.92 -12.90 23.39
C PRO A 27 -5.30 -11.60 22.87
N PHE A 28 -3.98 -11.46 22.98
CA PHE A 28 -3.24 -10.38 22.34
C PHE A 28 -3.21 -10.63 20.84
N HIS A 29 -4.11 -9.98 20.11
CA HIS A 29 -4.18 -10.11 18.66
C HIS A 29 -3.12 -9.21 18.02
N VAL A 30 -1.98 -9.81 17.66
CA VAL A 30 -1.01 -9.17 16.78
C VAL A 30 -1.51 -9.35 15.36
N ALA A 31 -2.14 -8.33 14.79
CA ALA A 31 -2.37 -8.29 13.36
C ALA A 31 -1.03 -8.03 12.67
N ALA A 32 -0.59 -8.93 11.79
CA ALA A 32 0.46 -8.61 10.85
C ALA A 32 -0.07 -7.56 9.85
N GLN A 33 0.78 -6.63 9.43
CA GLN A 33 0.40 -5.68 8.39
C GLN A 33 0.12 -6.45 7.10
N GLU A 34 -1.09 -6.32 6.55
CA GLU A 34 -1.39 -6.89 5.24
C GLU A 34 -0.38 -6.34 4.22
N SER A 35 0.16 -7.25 3.40
CA SER A 35 1.02 -6.84 2.30
C SER A 35 0.21 -5.91 1.39
N PRO A 36 0.72 -4.72 1.03
CA PRO A 36 0.00 -3.85 0.13
C PRO A 36 -0.27 -4.58 -1.18
N ASP A 37 -1.47 -4.40 -1.73
CA ASP A 37 -1.78 -4.85 -3.08
C ASP A 37 -0.71 -4.31 -4.03
N LEU A 38 0.00 -5.22 -4.69
CA LEU A 38 1.09 -4.86 -5.58
C LEU A 38 0.51 -4.38 -6.90
N PHE A 39 0.95 -3.20 -7.35
CA PHE A 39 0.63 -2.67 -8.67
C PHE A 39 1.92 -2.29 -9.41
N THR A 40 1.85 -2.25 -10.74
CA THR A 40 2.96 -1.88 -11.60
C THR A 40 2.61 -0.60 -12.36
N ILE A 41 3.52 0.38 -12.36
CA ILE A 41 3.39 1.60 -13.15
C ILE A 41 4.39 1.54 -14.31
N TYR A 42 3.91 1.74 -15.53
CA TYR A 42 4.72 1.97 -16.71
C TYR A 42 4.80 3.47 -16.99
N LEU A 43 5.95 4.08 -16.73
CA LEU A 43 6.18 5.50 -17.02
C LEU A 43 6.80 5.65 -18.41
N VAL A 44 6.00 6.12 -19.36
CA VAL A 44 6.41 6.29 -20.76
C VAL A 44 6.56 7.78 -21.08
N ARG A 45 7.67 8.14 -21.73
CA ARG A 45 7.84 9.47 -22.31
C ARG A 45 7.19 9.52 -23.69
N HIS A 46 6.54 10.64 -24.02
CA HIS A 46 6.02 10.92 -25.35
C HIS A 46 7.07 10.70 -26.47
N ALA A 47 6.59 10.46 -27.69
CA ALA A 47 7.47 10.25 -28.83
C ALA A 47 8.09 11.55 -29.40
N GLU A 48 8.91 11.46 -30.44
CA GLU A 48 9.49 12.63 -31.11
C GLU A 48 8.38 13.57 -31.56
N LYS A 49 8.49 14.84 -31.17
CA LYS A 49 7.51 15.88 -31.45
C LYS A 49 8.08 16.92 -32.39
N GLN A 50 7.21 17.60 -33.12
CA GLN A 50 7.57 18.81 -33.87
C GLN A 50 8.03 19.93 -32.90
N SER A 51 8.70 20.95 -33.43
CA SER A 51 9.33 22.03 -32.67
C SER A 51 8.56 23.36 -32.69
N ASP A 52 7.52 23.40 -33.49
CA ASP A 52 6.97 24.59 -34.13
C ASP A 52 5.74 25.15 -33.38
N SER A 53 5.45 24.62 -32.18
CA SER A 53 4.33 25.04 -31.34
C SER A 53 4.51 24.69 -29.85
N ASN A 54 3.72 25.33 -28.99
CA ASN A 54 3.58 25.01 -27.56
C ASN A 54 2.99 23.62 -27.32
N ASP A 55 2.06 23.20 -28.18
CA ASP A 55 1.50 21.84 -28.19
C ASP A 55 1.64 21.23 -29.59
N PRO A 56 2.87 20.84 -29.96
CA PRO A 56 3.15 20.32 -31.27
C PRO A 56 2.75 18.83 -31.34
N PRO A 57 2.26 18.36 -32.50
CA PRO A 57 2.01 16.95 -32.73
C PRO A 57 3.33 16.16 -32.80
N LEU A 58 3.21 14.83 -32.87
CA LEU A 58 4.34 13.95 -33.16
C LEU A 58 4.90 14.18 -34.57
N THR A 59 6.18 13.86 -34.75
CA THR A 59 6.76 13.70 -36.09
C THR A 59 6.34 12.35 -36.68
N ASP A 60 6.50 12.14 -37.99
CA ASP A 60 6.20 10.84 -38.62
C ASP A 60 6.99 9.70 -37.96
N CYS A 61 8.30 9.91 -37.71
CA CYS A 61 9.11 8.94 -36.95
C CYS A 61 8.61 8.75 -35.51
N GLY A 62 8.08 9.81 -34.88
CA GLY A 62 7.49 9.72 -33.55
C GLY A 62 6.19 8.91 -33.53
N ILE A 63 5.39 8.98 -34.60
CA ILE A 63 4.21 8.14 -34.78
C ILE A 63 4.63 6.67 -34.90
N GLU A 64 5.54 6.35 -35.81
CA GLU A 64 6.06 4.98 -36.00
C GLU A 64 6.63 4.41 -34.69
N ARG A 65 7.38 5.21 -33.93
CA ARG A 65 7.88 4.79 -32.62
C ARG A 65 6.76 4.60 -31.61
N SER A 66 5.73 5.44 -31.61
CA SER A 66 4.59 5.29 -30.70
C SER A 66 3.81 4.00 -31.00
N GLU A 67 3.63 3.66 -32.27
CA GLU A 67 3.01 2.40 -32.70
C GLU A 67 3.81 1.18 -32.25
N SER A 68 5.14 1.28 -32.20
CA SER A 68 5.98 0.19 -31.68
C SER A 68 5.71 -0.13 -30.19
N PHE A 69 5.22 0.84 -29.40
CA PHE A 69 4.81 0.58 -28.02
C PHE A 69 3.57 -0.31 -27.93
N SER A 70 2.70 -0.30 -28.94
CA SER A 70 1.52 -1.18 -28.94
C SER A 70 1.92 -2.65 -28.88
N ALA A 71 2.97 -3.05 -29.59
CA ALA A 71 3.50 -4.42 -29.52
C ALA A 71 4.09 -4.77 -28.15
N LEU A 72 4.70 -3.79 -27.46
CA LEU A 72 5.23 -3.99 -26.10
C LEU A 72 4.11 -4.18 -25.08
N PHE A 73 3.02 -3.41 -25.20
CA PHE A 73 1.90 -3.46 -24.25
C PHE A 73 0.82 -4.47 -24.61
N GLU A 74 0.86 -5.11 -25.78
CA GLU A 74 -0.10 -6.13 -26.20
C GLU A 74 -0.17 -7.30 -25.21
N SER A 75 0.96 -7.66 -24.59
CA SER A 75 1.05 -8.76 -23.61
C SER A 75 0.82 -8.31 -22.16
N VAL A 76 0.58 -7.02 -21.91
CA VAL A 76 0.44 -6.45 -20.57
C VAL A 76 -1.02 -6.16 -20.26
N THR A 77 -1.53 -6.70 -19.16
CA THR A 77 -2.87 -6.34 -18.67
C THR A 77 -2.81 -4.97 -18.01
N LEU A 78 -3.24 -3.93 -18.73
CA LEU A 78 -3.34 -2.57 -18.21
C LEU A 78 -4.72 -2.33 -17.60
N GLU A 79 -4.75 -2.01 -16.31
CA GLU A 79 -6.00 -1.65 -15.61
C GLU A 79 -6.46 -0.23 -15.97
N ALA A 80 -5.50 0.68 -16.19
CA ALA A 80 -5.78 2.06 -16.56
C ALA A 80 -4.63 2.65 -17.39
N VAL A 81 -4.96 3.64 -18.22
CA VAL A 81 -4.00 4.44 -18.99
C VAL A 81 -4.25 5.91 -18.66
N TYR A 82 -3.18 6.63 -18.34
CA TYR A 82 -3.22 8.06 -18.00
C TYR A 82 -2.30 8.83 -18.94
N SER A 83 -2.78 9.95 -19.45
CA SER A 83 -2.01 10.90 -20.25
C SER A 83 -2.38 12.34 -19.88
N THR A 84 -1.61 13.28 -20.40
CA THR A 84 -1.97 14.70 -20.38
C THR A 84 -2.81 15.03 -21.62
N ASP A 85 -3.54 16.15 -21.61
CA ASP A 85 -4.32 16.61 -22.77
C ASP A 85 -3.47 17.24 -23.91
N TYR A 86 -2.17 16.96 -23.95
CA TYR A 86 -1.27 17.44 -25.01
C TYR A 86 -1.33 16.51 -26.22
N LYS A 87 -1.25 17.06 -27.44
CA LYS A 87 -1.32 16.28 -28.70
C LYS A 87 -0.27 15.18 -28.89
N ARG A 88 0.82 15.24 -28.12
CA ARG A 88 1.96 14.31 -28.23
C ARG A 88 1.85 13.09 -27.31
N THR A 89 0.80 13.01 -26.49
CA THR A 89 0.54 11.95 -25.51
C THR A 89 -0.83 11.36 -25.71
#